data_AF-A0A437PFD9-F1
#
_entry.id   AF-A0A437PFD9-F1
#
_cell.length_a   1.000
_cell.length_b   1.000
_cell.length_c   1.000
_cell.angle_alpha   90.00
_cell.angle_beta   90.00
_cell.angle_gamma   90.00
#
_symmetry.space_group_name_H-M   'P 1'
#
loop_
_entity.id
_entity.type
_entity.pdbx_description
1 polymer ?
#
loop_
_entity_poly.entity_id
_entity_poly.type
_entity_poly.pdbx_seq_one_letter_code
_entity_poly.pdbx_strand_id
1 'polypeptide(L)'
;MRCHWGEEDIWFYFEVDAEGRLIRQVELEGPELTPIAAASLAEWQRAYDAGCLDEYDNSFGITAELPISEWEGHDPEELTSDQFEEVWDTARRQIAARPE
;
A
#
# COMPACT_ATOMS: atom_id res chain seq x y z
N MET A 1 -4.09 9.45 2.31
CA MET A 1 -2.83 10.21 2.45
C MET A 1 -1.74 9.59 1.58
N ARG A 2 -0.68 10.32 1.27
CA ARG A 2 0.51 9.78 0.61
C ARG A 2 1.80 10.33 1.23
N CYS A 3 2.90 9.61 1.09
CA CYS A 3 4.21 10.01 1.57
C CYS A 3 5.28 9.52 0.58
N HIS A 4 6.31 10.33 0.38
CA HIS A 4 7.47 9.92 -0.41
C HIS A 4 8.67 9.61 0.48
N TRP A 5 9.29 8.47 0.26
CA TRP A 5 10.52 8.05 0.90
C TRP A 5 11.68 8.17 -0.09
N GLY A 6 12.38 9.31 -0.04
CA GLY A 6 13.40 9.65 -1.02
C GLY A 6 14.67 8.80 -0.98
N GLU A 7 14.94 8.06 0.11
CA GLU A 7 16.11 7.17 0.17
C GLU A 7 15.96 5.95 -0.74
N GLU A 8 14.74 5.43 -0.86
CA GLU A 8 14.43 4.27 -1.72
C GLU A 8 13.62 4.66 -2.97
N ASP A 9 13.29 5.94 -3.13
CA ASP A 9 12.43 6.46 -4.21
C ASP A 9 11.06 5.75 -4.23
N ILE A 10 10.48 5.51 -3.05
CA ILE A 10 9.20 4.82 -2.89
C ILE A 10 8.12 5.82 -2.49
N TRP A 11 7.02 5.79 -3.22
CA TRP A 11 5.78 6.46 -2.84
C TRP A 11 4.85 5.50 -2.12
N PHE A 12 4.50 5.86 -0.89
CA PHE A 12 3.51 5.17 -0.10
C PHE A 12 2.17 5.91 -0.18
N TYR A 13 1.11 5.19 -0.50
CA TYR A 13 -0.26 5.69 -0.51
C TYR A 13 -1.05 4.90 0.52
N PHE A 14 -1.81 5.60 1.35
CA PHE A 14 -2.58 4.99 2.41
C PHE A 14 -4.02 5.49 2.40
N GLU A 15 -4.94 4.56 2.51
CA GLU A 15 -6.31 4.82 2.86
C GLU A 15 -6.52 4.46 4.33
N VAL A 16 -7.08 5.41 5.08
CA VAL A 16 -7.42 5.22 6.49
C VAL A 16 -8.91 5.39 6.69
N ASP A 17 -9.46 4.74 7.72
CA ASP A 17 -10.85 4.92 8.11
C ASP A 17 -11.09 6.24 8.84
N ALA A 18 -12.34 6.49 9.24
CA ALA A 18 -12.72 7.69 9.98
C ALA A 18 -12.05 7.81 11.36
N GLU A 19 -11.48 6.72 11.88
CA GLU A 19 -10.71 6.67 13.13
C GLU A 19 -9.19 6.74 12.89
N GLY A 20 -8.75 6.88 11.63
CA GLY A 20 -7.36 6.96 11.25
C GLY A 20 -6.65 5.60 11.18
N ARG A 21 -7.38 4.48 11.18
CA ARG A 21 -6.81 3.14 11.04
C ARG A 21 -6.56 2.82 9.58
N LEU A 22 -5.40 2.25 9.27
CA LEU A 22 -5.05 1.81 7.92
C LEU A 22 -6.05 0.77 7.40
N ILE A 23 -6.63 1.03 6.23
CA ILE A 23 -7.50 0.10 5.49
C ILE A 23 -6.71 -0.54 4.35
N ARG A 24 -6.04 0.28 3.54
CA ARG A 24 -5.32 -0.13 2.34
C ARG A 24 -4.03 0.66 2.18
N GLN A 25 -3.03 0.01 1.61
CA GLN A 25 -1.72 0.57 1.33
C GLN A 25 -1.28 0.21 -0.09
N VAL A 26 -0.67 1.17 -0.78
CA VAL A 26 0.00 0.96 -2.06
C VAL A 26 1.41 1.51 -1.97
N GLU A 27 2.35 0.77 -2.52
CA GLU A 27 3.75 1.17 -2.63
C GLU A 27 4.14 1.20 -4.10
N LEU A 28 4.65 2.34 -4.55
CA LEU A 28 5.11 2.53 -5.92
C LEU A 28 6.60 2.91 -5.89
N GLU A 29 7.44 2.12 -6.53
CA GLU A 29 8.89 2.32 -6.58
C GLU A 29 9.28 3.05 -7.88
N GLY A 30 10.22 3.98 -7.73
CA GLY A 30 10.93 4.58 -8.84
C GLY A 30 10.15 5.66 -9.58
N PRO A 31 10.78 6.31 -10.58
CA PRO A 31 10.17 7.36 -11.38
C PRO A 31 9.03 6.85 -12.29
N GLU A 32 8.99 5.54 -12.56
CA GLU A 32 7.93 4.91 -13.33
C GLU A 32 6.71 4.53 -12.47
N LEU A 33 6.77 4.77 -11.15
CA LEU A 33 5.72 4.42 -10.18
C LEU A 33 5.32 2.96 -10.29
N THR A 34 6.33 2.09 -10.32
CA THR A 34 6.18 0.65 -10.49
C THR A 34 5.60 0.07 -9.19
N PRO A 35 4.39 -0.53 -9.20
CA PRO A 35 3.73 -0.94 -7.97
C PRO A 35 4.42 -2.16 -7.37
N ILE A 36 4.96 -2.07 -6.16
CA ILE A 36 5.61 -3.19 -5.49
C ILE A 36 4.67 -3.87 -4.47
N ALA A 37 3.72 -3.11 -3.91
CA ALA A 37 2.70 -3.64 -3.01
C ALA A 37 1.36 -2.92 -3.22
N ALA A 38 0.26 -3.64 -2.98
CA ALA A 38 -1.11 -3.14 -2.96
C ALA A 38 -1.92 -3.97 -1.94
N ALA A 39 -1.59 -3.80 -0.66
CA ALA A 39 -2.10 -4.59 0.45
C ALA A 39 -3.36 -3.96 1.08
N SER A 40 -4.27 -4.80 1.56
CA SER A 40 -5.51 -4.44 2.23
C SER A 40 -5.61 -5.17 3.56
N LEU A 41 -5.83 -4.45 4.66
CA LEU A 41 -5.96 -5.03 5.98
C LEU A 41 -7.11 -6.06 6.04
N ALA A 42 -8.20 -5.80 5.32
CA ALA A 42 -9.35 -6.71 5.26
C ALA A 42 -9.04 -8.00 4.48
N GLU A 43 -8.22 -7.94 3.44
CA GLU A 43 -7.79 -9.13 2.70
C GLU A 43 -6.72 -9.91 3.48
N TRP A 44 -5.75 -9.21 4.08
CA TRP A 44 -4.73 -9.80 4.94
C TRP A 44 -5.36 -10.58 6.10
N GLN A 45 -6.36 -9.99 6.78
CA GLN A 45 -7.09 -10.67 7.86
C GLN A 45 -7.79 -11.94 7.35
N ARG A 46 -8.42 -11.89 6.17
CA ARG A 46 -9.05 -13.08 5.58
C ARG A 46 -8.02 -14.15 5.20
N ALA A 47 -6.87 -13.77 4.66
CA ALA A 47 -5.79 -14.68 4.33
C ALA A 47 -5.20 -15.34 5.59
N TYR A 48 -5.06 -14.57 6.66
CA TYR A 48 -4.68 -15.06 7.98
C TYR A 48 -5.67 -16.10 8.51
N ASP A 49 -6.97 -15.77 8.50
CA ASP A 49 -8.03 -16.69 8.93
C ASP A 49 -8.11 -17.97 8.06
N ALA A 50 -7.73 -17.88 6.78
CA ALA A 50 -7.68 -19.00 5.85
C ALA A 50 -6.37 -19.82 5.93
N GLY A 51 -5.34 -19.32 6.62
CA GLY A 51 -4.01 -19.93 6.66
C GLY A 51 -3.20 -19.78 5.37
N CYS A 52 -3.54 -18.80 4.52
CA CYS A 52 -2.91 -18.52 3.23
C CYS A 52 -2.18 -17.17 3.25
N LEU A 53 -1.64 -16.77 4.40
CA LEU A 53 -1.02 -15.46 4.56
C LEU A 53 0.21 -15.29 3.66
N ASP A 54 1.07 -16.31 3.58
CA ASP A 54 2.27 -16.27 2.72
C ASP A 54 1.92 -16.06 1.23
N GLU A 55 0.82 -16.66 0.74
CA GLU A 55 0.35 -16.47 -0.65
C GLU A 55 -0.12 -15.03 -0.88
N TYR A 56 -0.79 -14.45 0.10
CA TYR A 56 -1.25 -13.07 0.06
C TYR A 56 -0.07 -12.09 0.07
N ASP A 57 0.84 -12.24 1.02
CA ASP A 57 2.00 -11.37 1.20
C ASP A 57 2.92 -11.44 -0.03
N ASN A 58 3.06 -12.60 -0.67
CA ASN A 58 3.82 -12.75 -1.90
C ASN A 58 3.20 -12.02 -3.10
N SER A 59 1.86 -12.01 -3.17
CA SER A 59 1.13 -11.41 -4.30
C SER A 59 0.98 -9.90 -4.16
N PHE A 60 0.57 -9.42 -2.98
CA PHE A 60 0.13 -8.05 -2.76
C PHE A 60 1.05 -7.25 -1.82
N GLY A 61 2.07 -7.89 -1.25
CA GLY A 61 2.96 -7.29 -0.27
C GLY A 61 2.32 -7.17 1.10
N ILE A 62 3.08 -6.54 2.00
CA ILE A 62 2.67 -6.30 3.39
C ILE A 62 2.28 -4.83 3.57
N THR A 63 1.54 -4.54 4.63
CA THR A 63 1.35 -3.15 5.08
C THR A 63 2.58 -2.68 5.85
N ALA A 64 2.75 -1.38 5.97
CA ALA A 64 3.79 -0.75 6.77
C ALA A 64 3.72 -1.25 8.22
N GLU A 65 4.87 -1.68 8.74
CA GLU A 65 4.97 -2.21 10.11
C GLU A 65 4.85 -1.11 11.18
N LEU A 66 5.16 0.14 10.81
CA LEU A 66 5.11 1.31 11.69
C LEU A 66 4.06 2.31 11.22
N PRO A 67 3.31 2.93 12.15
CA PRO A 67 2.47 4.08 11.86
C PRO A 67 3.26 5.18 11.17
N ILE A 68 2.68 5.79 10.14
CA ILE A 68 3.33 6.84 9.35
C ILE A 68 3.76 8.01 10.26
N SER A 69 2.98 8.34 11.28
CA SER A 69 3.30 9.39 12.26
C SER A 69 4.63 9.19 12.99
N GLU A 70 5.15 7.97 13.02
CA GLU A 70 6.43 7.63 13.65
C GLU A 70 7.62 7.66 12.67
N TRP A 71 7.38 7.89 11.38
CA TRP A 71 8.45 7.95 10.39
C TRP A 71 9.24 9.25 10.55
N GLU A 72 10.57 9.22 10.48
CA GLU A 72 11.37 10.45 10.56
C GLU A 72 11.44 11.13 9.19
N GLY A 73 11.22 12.46 9.13
CA GLY A 73 11.41 13.25 7.91
C GLY A 73 10.33 13.11 6.83
N HIS A 74 9.21 12.44 7.12
CA HIS A 74 8.08 12.35 6.20
C HIS A 74 7.22 13.63 6.19
N ASP A 75 6.70 13.98 5.02
CA ASP A 75 5.67 15.02 4.85
C ASP A 75 4.41 14.35 4.28
N PRO A 76 3.44 13.98 5.15
CA PRO A 76 2.25 13.29 4.70
C PRO A 76 1.33 14.27 3.97
N GLU A 77 1.10 14.02 2.68
CA GLU A 77 0.16 14.79 1.89
C GLU A 77 -1.25 14.20 1.98
N GLU A 78 -2.26 15.08 2.11
CA GLU A 78 -3.65 14.67 2.00
C GLU A 78 -3.92 14.14 0.58
N LEU A 79 -4.63 13.01 0.52
CA LEU A 79 -5.01 12.36 -0.72
C LEU A 79 -6.51 12.07 -0.62
N THR A 80 -7.25 12.44 -1.66
CA THR A 80 -8.67 12.14 -1.72
C THR A 80 -8.91 10.66 -1.98
N SER A 81 -10.07 10.14 -1.56
CA SER A 81 -10.45 8.75 -1.82
C SER A 81 -10.43 8.42 -3.32
N ASP A 82 -10.89 9.33 -4.17
CA ASP A 82 -10.91 9.12 -5.63
C ASP A 82 -9.48 8.94 -6.20
N GLN A 83 -8.53 9.75 -5.74
CA GLN A 83 -7.13 9.63 -6.17
C GLN A 83 -6.50 8.33 -5.65
N PHE A 84 -6.83 7.94 -4.42
CA PHE A 84 -6.37 6.66 -3.88
C PHE A 84 -6.91 5.50 -4.71
N GLU A 85 -8.19 5.52 -5.07
CA GLU A 85 -8.84 4.45 -5.82
C GLU A 85 -8.22 4.27 -7.21
N GLU A 86 -7.89 5.37 -7.89
CA GLU A 86 -7.20 5.33 -9.19
C GLU A 86 -5.83 4.66 -9.11
N VAL A 87 -5.05 5.01 -8.08
CA VAL A 87 -3.74 4.41 -7.80
C VAL A 87 -3.88 2.94 -7.42
N TRP A 88 -4.82 2.62 -6.54
CA TRP A 88 -5.13 1.26 -6.09
C TRP A 88 -5.49 0.33 -7.25
N ASP A 89 -6.45 0.73 -8.08
CA ASP A 89 -6.90 -0.08 -9.22
C ASP A 89 -5.80 -0.26 -10.27
N THR A 90 -4.97 0.76 -10.45
CA THR A 90 -3.83 0.69 -11.37
C THR A 90 -2.74 -0.25 -10.83
N ALA A 91 -2.38 -0.12 -9.55
CA ALA A 91 -1.40 -0.96 -8.89
C ALA A 91 -1.81 -2.43 -8.90
N ARG A 92 -3.06 -2.73 -8.51
CA ARG A 92 -3.61 -4.10 -8.50
C ARG A 92 -3.61 -4.74 -9.88
N ARG A 93 -3.98 -3.99 -10.93
CA ARG A 93 -3.95 -4.48 -12.31
C ARG A 93 -2.54 -4.81 -12.77
N GLN A 94 -1.57 -3.97 -12.44
CA GLN A 94 -0.17 -4.20 -12.81
C GLN A 94 0.42 -5.39 -12.04
N ILE A 95 0.19 -5.48 -10.73
CA ILE A 95 0.61 -6.60 -9.90
C ILE A 95 0.01 -7.92 -10.43
N ALA A 96 -1.30 -7.95 -10.68
CA ALA A 96 -1.97 -9.14 -11.21
C ALA A 96 -1.55 -9.50 -12.66
N ALA A 97 -0.97 -8.55 -13.41
CA ALA A 97 -0.45 -8.78 -14.75
C ALA A 97 1.03 -9.22 -14.76
N ARG A 98 1.72 -9.17 -13.61
CA ARG A 98 3.09 -9.66 -13.51
C ARG A 98 3.07 -11.20 -13.56
N PRO A 99 3.88 -11.81 -14.43
CA PRO A 99 4.13 -13.23 -14.34
C PRO A 99 4.95 -13.51 -13.07
N GLU A 100 4.51 -14.52 -12.29
CA GLU A 100 5.24 -15.10 -11.15
C GLU A 100 6.60 -15.68 -11.56
#